data_AF-A0AAE1GXX9-F1
#
_entry.id   AF-A0AAE1GXX9-F1
#
_cell.length_a   1.000
_cell.length_b   1.000
_cell.length_c   1.000
_cell.angle_alpha   90.00
_cell.angle_beta   90.00
_cell.angle_gamma   90.00
#
_symmetry.space_group_name_H-M   'P 1'
#
loop_
_entity.id
_entity.type
_entity.pdbx_description
1 polymer ?
#
loop_
_entity_poly.entity_id
_entity_poly.type
_entity_poly.pdbx_seq_one_letter_code
_entity_poly.pdbx_strand_id
1 'polypeptide(L)'
;MDSAIRPFKLRFFICDAVARQYLKRIQNPNSTSGCEKCLVQGVRYRNRMIFLDFDAPLRSDRDFRLRRDEDHHIGEAETPLEFLGINMVSQFKLDPMHLVDIGVFKRWLKFLLGKLKGIPALLSNAEQAEVSRRIKVLSTNMPKEISRHPRPFEYFAKYKATEFRRMVRYDGLIIFKNLHHDVYFNFLLLFCGIYILSDLSLIERHGDLADQFLRQFVAHSAQLFGPHFVVYNVHNWIHLYNESVDAGSLHNFSAYKYENYYGVMKRYLLSTHKPLADNERNGRLIQNSRSKSVLDSEVSPPGVHNDWEEEGAQYTTLRTSRFILSRRLADSCLSWGYCHTS
;
A
#
# COMPACT_ATOMS: atom_id res chain seq x y z
N MET A 1 -28.33 22.52 19.18
CA MET A 1 -27.25 22.34 18.19
C MET A 1 -27.87 21.63 17.01
N ASP A 2 -28.17 22.36 15.94
CA ASP A 2 -28.69 21.75 14.71
C ASP A 2 -27.64 20.80 14.15
N SER A 3 -27.99 19.52 14.03
CA SER A 3 -27.12 18.53 13.38
C SER A 3 -27.07 18.85 11.89
N ALA A 4 -26.05 19.59 11.47
CA ALA A 4 -25.78 19.85 10.06
C ALA A 4 -25.60 18.52 9.32
N ILE A 5 -26.58 18.16 8.48
CA ILE A 5 -26.51 16.98 7.61
C ILE A 5 -25.47 17.28 6.54
N ARG A 6 -24.33 16.56 6.57
CA ARG A 6 -23.30 16.67 5.55
C ARG A 6 -23.44 15.51 4.56
N PRO A 7 -23.75 15.79 3.28
CA PRO A 7 -23.76 14.74 2.27
C PRO A 7 -22.34 14.19 2.09
N PHE A 8 -22.22 12.88 1.93
CA PHE A 8 -20.97 12.22 1.61
C PHE A 8 -21.21 11.12 0.58
N LYS A 9 -20.15 10.76 -0.17
CA LYS A 9 -20.16 9.64 -1.11
C LYS A 9 -19.08 8.64 -0.73
N LEU A 10 -19.45 7.37 -0.62
CA LEU A 10 -18.47 6.29 -0.46
C LEU A 10 -17.77 6.09 -1.80
N ARG A 11 -16.46 6.37 -1.84
CA ARG A 11 -15.66 6.19 -3.05
C ARG A 11 -15.29 4.72 -3.22
N PHE A 12 -14.51 4.16 -2.28
CA PHE A 12 -13.97 2.80 -2.36
C PHE A 12 -14.00 2.05 -1.03
N PHE A 13 -14.10 0.72 -1.12
CA PHE A 13 -13.82 -0.22 -0.05
C PHE A 13 -12.39 -0.74 -0.20
N ILE A 14 -11.58 -0.56 0.83
CA ILE A 14 -10.17 -0.95 0.87
C ILE A 14 -9.98 -1.89 2.05
N CYS A 15 -9.87 -3.18 1.76
CA CYS A 15 -9.66 -4.24 2.74
C CYS A 15 -8.95 -5.43 2.09
N ASP A 16 -8.49 -6.37 2.91
CA ASP A 16 -7.84 -7.58 2.42
C ASP A 16 -8.81 -8.52 1.68
N ALA A 17 -8.28 -9.54 1.00
CA ALA A 17 -9.09 -10.45 0.18
C ALA A 17 -10.16 -11.20 0.98
N VAL A 18 -9.88 -11.56 2.23
CA VAL A 18 -10.82 -12.30 3.08
C VAL A 18 -11.99 -11.41 3.47
N ALA A 19 -11.71 -10.16 3.85
CA ALA A 19 -12.73 -9.17 4.15
C ALA A 19 -13.59 -8.85 2.93
N ARG A 20 -12.99 -8.70 1.74
CA ARG A 20 -13.76 -8.48 0.49
C ARG A 20 -14.71 -9.64 0.21
N GLN A 21 -14.25 -10.88 0.37
CA GLN A 21 -15.07 -12.07 0.14
C GLN A 21 -16.26 -12.16 1.08
N TYR A 22 -16.01 -11.89 2.35
CA TYR A 22 -17.07 -11.87 3.35
C TYR A 22 -18.13 -10.79 3.03
N LEU A 23 -17.68 -9.56 2.77
CA LEU A 23 -18.57 -8.43 2.49
C LEU A 23 -19.38 -8.61 1.20
N LYS A 24 -18.77 -9.22 0.17
CA LYS A 24 -19.39 -9.44 -1.14
C LYS A 24 -20.12 -10.79 -1.24
N ARG A 25 -19.97 -11.68 -0.25
CA ARG A 25 -20.43 -13.08 -0.28
C ARG A 25 -20.02 -13.83 -1.56
N ILE A 26 -18.73 -13.78 -1.88
CA ILE A 26 -18.15 -14.46 -3.04
C ILE A 26 -17.19 -15.57 -2.63
N GLN A 27 -16.87 -16.44 -3.57
CA GLN A 27 -15.93 -17.53 -3.35
C GLN A 27 -14.57 -17.07 -2.84
N ASN A 28 -13.93 -17.95 -2.08
CA ASN A 28 -12.59 -17.71 -1.53
C ASN A 28 -11.50 -17.71 -2.64
N PRO A 29 -10.27 -17.22 -2.37
CA PRO A 29 -9.23 -17.07 -3.40
C PRO A 29 -8.70 -18.41 -3.94
N ASN A 30 -9.01 -19.52 -3.24
CA ASN A 30 -8.56 -20.87 -3.56
C ASN A 30 -9.65 -21.69 -4.27
N SER A 31 -10.73 -21.05 -4.71
CA SER A 31 -11.81 -21.66 -5.49
C SER A 31 -11.55 -21.56 -7.00
N THR A 32 -12.27 -22.36 -7.79
CA THR A 32 -12.23 -22.32 -9.25
C THR A 32 -12.67 -20.94 -9.77
N SER A 33 -13.83 -20.43 -9.37
CA SER A 33 -14.27 -19.06 -9.69
C SER A 33 -13.80 -18.03 -8.64
N GLY A 34 -12.49 -18.00 -8.38
CA GLY A 34 -11.91 -17.29 -7.22
C GLY A 34 -11.42 -15.86 -7.46
N CYS A 35 -11.09 -15.48 -8.71
CA CYS A 35 -10.79 -14.07 -9.02
C CYS A 35 -12.06 -13.24 -8.80
N GLU A 36 -11.94 -11.99 -8.37
CA GLU A 36 -13.10 -11.10 -8.17
C GLU A 36 -13.23 -10.01 -9.25
N LYS A 37 -12.29 -9.98 -10.20
CA LYS A 37 -12.19 -8.97 -11.26
C LYS A 37 -12.44 -9.53 -12.65
N CYS A 38 -12.17 -10.82 -12.90
CA CYS A 38 -12.43 -11.46 -14.19
C CYS A 38 -12.92 -12.91 -14.04
N LEU A 39 -13.61 -13.42 -15.05
CA LEU A 39 -14.27 -14.73 -15.10
C LEU A 39 -13.31 -15.93 -15.23
N VAL A 40 -12.01 -15.72 -14.95
CA VAL A 40 -11.00 -16.78 -15.04
C VAL A 40 -11.39 -17.98 -14.18
N GLN A 41 -11.25 -19.18 -14.76
CA GLN A 41 -11.42 -20.43 -14.04
C GLN A 41 -10.06 -20.93 -13.55
N GLY A 42 -9.93 -21.04 -12.23
CA GLY A 42 -8.76 -21.57 -11.57
C GLY A 42 -8.67 -23.08 -11.70
N VAL A 43 -7.46 -23.61 -11.76
CA VAL A 43 -7.18 -25.06 -11.81
C VAL A 43 -6.37 -25.47 -10.59
N ARG A 44 -6.66 -26.66 -10.01
CA ARG A 44 -5.83 -27.21 -8.93
C ARG A 44 -4.55 -27.82 -9.50
N TYR A 45 -3.41 -27.33 -9.04
CA TYR A 45 -2.09 -27.84 -9.39
C TYR A 45 -1.19 -27.92 -8.14
N ARG A 46 -0.63 -29.10 -7.85
CA ARG A 46 0.23 -29.36 -6.66
C ARG A 46 -0.36 -28.80 -5.35
N ASN A 47 -1.64 -29.12 -5.10
CA ASN A 47 -2.41 -28.68 -3.92
C ASN A 47 -2.54 -27.14 -3.78
N ARG A 48 -2.49 -26.40 -4.89
CA ARG A 48 -2.71 -24.96 -4.96
C ARG A 48 -3.71 -24.65 -6.06
N MET A 49 -4.52 -23.61 -5.86
CA MET A 49 -5.32 -23.04 -6.93
C MET A 49 -4.46 -22.07 -7.74
N ILE A 50 -4.41 -22.26 -9.06
CA ILE A 50 -3.64 -21.43 -9.99
C ILE A 50 -4.56 -20.85 -11.07
N PHE A 51 -4.20 -19.68 -11.58
CA PHE A 51 -4.99 -18.95 -12.57
C PHE A 51 -4.07 -18.55 -13.74
N LEU A 52 -4.10 -19.31 -14.83
CA LEU A 52 -3.15 -19.19 -15.95
C LEU A 52 -3.73 -18.50 -17.19
N ASP A 53 -5.04 -18.30 -17.24
CA ASP A 53 -5.68 -17.49 -18.28
C ASP A 53 -5.68 -16.01 -17.83
N PHE A 54 -5.08 -15.16 -18.66
CA PHE A 54 -4.88 -13.74 -18.40
C PHE A 54 -5.84 -12.85 -19.20
N ASP A 55 -6.62 -13.44 -20.11
CA ASP A 55 -7.48 -12.74 -21.05
C ASP A 55 -8.97 -13.04 -20.81
N ALA A 56 -9.27 -13.68 -19.67
CA ALA A 56 -10.62 -13.92 -19.20
C ALA A 56 -11.43 -12.60 -19.12
N PRO A 57 -12.71 -12.60 -19.54
CA PRO A 57 -13.53 -11.40 -19.53
C PRO A 57 -13.66 -10.79 -18.12
N LEU A 58 -13.67 -9.46 -18.05
CA LEU A 58 -13.83 -8.74 -16.79
C LEU A 58 -15.26 -8.88 -16.25
N ARG A 59 -15.39 -8.94 -14.92
CA ARG A 59 -16.70 -8.84 -14.26
C ARG A 59 -17.19 -7.39 -14.30
N SER A 60 -18.50 -7.23 -14.44
CA SER A 60 -19.16 -5.93 -14.34
C SER A 60 -20.05 -5.87 -13.10
N ASP A 61 -20.30 -4.67 -12.57
CA ASP A 61 -21.23 -4.48 -11.46
C ASP A 61 -22.66 -4.90 -11.82
N ARG A 62 -23.04 -4.78 -13.11
CA ARG A 62 -24.34 -5.24 -13.62
C ARG A 62 -24.44 -6.76 -13.54
N ASP A 63 -23.46 -7.47 -14.07
CA ASP A 63 -23.48 -8.93 -14.10
C ASP A 63 -23.37 -9.54 -12.70
N PHE A 64 -22.65 -8.85 -11.80
CA PHE A 64 -22.59 -9.20 -10.38
C PHE A 64 -23.97 -9.13 -9.74
N ARG A 65 -24.69 -7.99 -9.86
CA ARG A 65 -26.05 -7.84 -9.30
C ARG A 65 -27.05 -8.84 -9.87
N LEU A 66 -26.92 -9.14 -11.15
CA LEU A 66 -27.75 -10.14 -11.84
C LEU A 66 -27.34 -11.58 -11.53
N ARG A 67 -26.28 -11.80 -10.72
CA ARG A 67 -25.74 -13.11 -10.36
C ARG A 67 -25.45 -14.01 -11.57
N ARG A 68 -24.95 -13.46 -12.68
CA ARG A 68 -24.70 -14.23 -13.91
C ARG A 68 -23.58 -15.28 -13.79
N ASP A 69 -22.68 -15.10 -12.83
CA ASP A 69 -21.61 -16.04 -12.49
C ASP A 69 -21.99 -16.74 -11.19
N GLU A 70 -22.84 -17.76 -11.28
CA GLU A 70 -23.39 -18.48 -10.13
C GLU A 70 -22.29 -19.11 -9.27
N ASP A 71 -21.27 -19.70 -9.92
CA ASP A 71 -20.14 -20.35 -9.25
C ASP A 71 -19.32 -19.37 -8.38
N HIS A 72 -19.31 -18.08 -8.71
CA HIS A 72 -18.61 -17.05 -7.94
C HIS A 72 -19.35 -16.61 -6.67
N HIS A 73 -20.67 -16.77 -6.61
CA HIS A 73 -21.49 -16.28 -5.50
C HIS A 73 -21.68 -17.37 -4.43
N ILE A 74 -21.74 -16.96 -3.16
CA ILE A 74 -22.07 -17.86 -2.05
C ILE A 74 -23.54 -17.63 -1.65
N GLY A 75 -24.41 -18.37 -2.34
CA GLY A 75 -25.86 -18.32 -2.19
C GLY A 75 -26.51 -17.17 -2.98
N GLU A 76 -27.84 -17.11 -2.90
CA GLU A 76 -28.65 -16.23 -3.75
C GLU A 76 -29.03 -14.89 -3.10
N ALA A 77 -28.77 -14.72 -1.82
CA ALA A 77 -29.22 -13.56 -1.08
C ALA A 77 -28.31 -12.33 -1.28
N GLU A 78 -28.96 -11.18 -1.45
CA GLU A 78 -28.32 -9.87 -1.55
C GLU A 78 -27.63 -9.48 -0.25
N THR A 79 -26.43 -8.88 -0.35
CA THR A 79 -25.73 -8.31 0.79
C THR A 79 -26.32 -6.95 1.18
N PRO A 80 -26.21 -6.53 2.45
CA PRO A 80 -26.65 -5.18 2.85
C PRO A 80 -26.00 -4.07 2.03
N LEU A 81 -24.78 -4.28 1.53
CA LEU A 81 -24.09 -3.30 0.71
C LEU A 81 -24.67 -3.23 -0.71
N GLU A 82 -25.07 -4.36 -1.30
CA GLU A 82 -25.76 -4.38 -2.61
C GLU A 82 -27.09 -3.65 -2.52
N PHE A 83 -27.85 -3.88 -1.44
CA PHE A 83 -29.12 -3.18 -1.16
C PHE A 83 -28.94 -1.65 -1.07
N LEU A 84 -27.78 -1.19 -0.55
CA LEU A 84 -27.41 0.24 -0.52
C LEU A 84 -26.94 0.79 -1.88
N GLY A 85 -27.04 -0.01 -2.94
CA GLY A 85 -26.64 0.36 -4.29
C GLY A 85 -25.13 0.34 -4.53
N ILE A 86 -24.34 -0.24 -3.62
CA ILE A 86 -22.88 -0.31 -3.76
C ILE A 86 -22.49 -1.26 -4.91
N ASN A 87 -21.57 -0.78 -5.75
CA ASN A 87 -20.97 -1.54 -6.83
C ASN A 87 -19.89 -2.51 -6.31
N MET A 88 -20.19 -3.81 -6.30
CA MET A 88 -19.35 -4.85 -5.71
C MET A 88 -18.06 -5.16 -6.46
N VAL A 89 -17.95 -4.76 -7.73
CA VAL A 89 -16.75 -4.95 -8.55
C VAL A 89 -15.94 -3.66 -8.58
N SER A 90 -16.54 -2.53 -8.97
CA SER A 90 -15.78 -1.29 -9.18
C SER A 90 -15.42 -0.55 -7.90
N GLN A 91 -16.27 -0.55 -6.85
CA GLN A 91 -15.96 0.15 -5.60
C GLN A 91 -15.09 -0.65 -4.65
N PHE A 92 -14.97 -1.97 -4.81
CA PHE A 92 -14.06 -2.80 -4.01
C PHE A 92 -12.69 -2.86 -4.67
N LYS A 93 -11.71 -2.16 -4.08
CA LYS A 93 -10.38 -2.05 -4.66
C LYS A 93 -9.43 -3.15 -4.18
N LEU A 94 -8.56 -3.60 -5.09
CA LEU A 94 -7.47 -4.50 -4.75
C LEU A 94 -6.37 -3.74 -3.99
N ASP A 95 -6.38 -3.80 -2.66
CA ASP A 95 -5.41 -3.06 -1.84
C ASP A 95 -3.94 -3.39 -2.19
N PRO A 96 -3.14 -2.41 -2.64
CA PRO A 96 -1.74 -2.62 -2.99
C PRO A 96 -0.86 -3.07 -1.81
N MET A 97 -1.17 -2.71 -0.57
CA MET A 97 -0.35 -3.15 0.57
C MET A 97 -0.44 -4.68 0.72
N HIS A 98 -1.66 -5.22 0.76
CA HIS A 98 -1.89 -6.65 0.88
C HIS A 98 -1.60 -7.42 -0.43
N LEU A 99 -1.83 -6.82 -1.60
CA LEU A 99 -1.63 -7.48 -2.88
C LEU A 99 -0.18 -7.41 -3.38
N VAL A 100 0.39 -6.21 -3.48
CA VAL A 100 1.71 -6.00 -4.08
C VAL A 100 2.80 -6.35 -3.08
N ASP A 101 2.82 -5.66 -1.95
CA ASP A 101 3.96 -5.69 -1.03
C ASP A 101 3.98 -6.99 -0.19
N ILE A 102 2.88 -7.28 0.53
CA ILE A 102 2.77 -8.47 1.38
C ILE A 102 2.42 -9.73 0.56
N GLY A 103 1.65 -9.57 -0.51
CA GLY A 103 1.13 -10.67 -1.30
C GLY A 103 2.18 -11.24 -2.26
N VAL A 104 2.42 -10.51 -3.35
CA VAL A 104 3.22 -11.01 -4.47
C VAL A 104 4.71 -10.81 -4.27
N PHE A 105 5.18 -9.64 -3.84
CA PHE A 105 6.62 -9.41 -3.69
C PHE A 105 7.24 -10.28 -2.58
N LYS A 106 6.55 -10.41 -1.44
CA LYS A 106 6.95 -11.38 -0.40
C LYS A 106 6.98 -12.82 -0.95
N ARG A 107 6.01 -13.21 -1.79
CA ARG A 107 6.00 -14.53 -2.43
C ARG A 107 7.18 -14.70 -3.37
N TRP A 108 7.45 -13.72 -4.23
CA TRP A 108 8.60 -13.67 -5.13
C TRP A 108 9.92 -13.91 -4.37
N LEU A 109 10.14 -13.17 -3.28
CA LEU A 109 11.31 -13.39 -2.41
C LEU A 109 11.34 -14.79 -1.78
N LYS A 110 10.20 -15.36 -1.38
CA LYS A 110 10.18 -16.73 -0.84
C LYS A 110 10.61 -17.79 -1.85
N PHE A 111 10.27 -17.62 -3.13
CA PHE A 111 10.74 -18.50 -4.20
C PHE A 111 12.24 -18.34 -4.42
N LEU A 112 12.73 -17.11 -4.48
CA LEU A 112 14.16 -16.85 -4.62
C LEU A 112 15.00 -17.44 -3.49
N LEU A 113 14.52 -17.31 -2.25
CA LEU A 113 15.26 -17.69 -1.04
C LEU A 113 14.97 -19.13 -0.56
N GLY A 114 14.14 -19.90 -1.28
CA GLY A 114 13.77 -21.26 -0.88
C GLY A 114 13.03 -21.33 0.45
N LYS A 115 12.22 -20.30 0.77
CA LYS A 115 11.46 -20.19 2.02
C LYS A 115 10.04 -20.76 1.90
N LEU A 116 9.79 -21.60 0.90
CA LEU A 116 8.54 -22.35 0.73
C LEU A 116 8.82 -23.83 0.90
N LYS A 117 7.97 -24.50 1.68
CA LYS A 117 8.07 -25.95 1.90
C LYS A 117 8.02 -26.69 0.55
N GLY A 118 9.02 -27.54 0.31
CA GLY A 118 9.11 -28.37 -0.90
C GLY A 118 9.47 -27.62 -2.18
N ILE A 119 9.92 -26.35 -2.09
CA ILE A 119 10.38 -25.57 -3.24
C ILE A 119 11.81 -25.12 -2.95
N PRO A 120 12.81 -25.56 -3.76
CA PRO A 120 14.19 -25.15 -3.57
C PRO A 120 14.37 -23.65 -3.83
N ALA A 121 15.46 -23.08 -3.29
CA ALA A 121 15.83 -21.71 -3.60
C ALA A 121 16.22 -21.59 -5.08
N LEU A 122 15.72 -20.55 -5.75
CA LEU A 122 16.18 -20.23 -7.09
C LEU A 122 17.57 -19.58 -7.05
N LEU A 123 17.83 -18.75 -6.05
CA LEU A 123 19.14 -18.13 -5.87
C LEU A 123 20.10 -19.07 -5.16
N SER A 124 21.31 -19.18 -5.69
CA SER A 124 22.43 -19.85 -5.03
C SER A 124 22.80 -19.15 -3.71
N ASN A 125 23.51 -19.87 -2.84
CA ASN A 125 24.00 -19.29 -1.58
C ASN A 125 24.92 -18.07 -1.83
N ALA A 126 25.71 -18.09 -2.91
CA ALA A 126 26.58 -16.98 -3.30
C ALA A 126 25.76 -15.74 -3.71
N GLU A 127 24.72 -15.91 -4.52
CA GLU A 127 23.81 -14.82 -4.89
C GLU A 127 23.08 -14.26 -3.68
N GLN A 128 22.57 -15.12 -2.78
CA GLN A 128 21.92 -14.67 -1.54
C GLN A 128 22.88 -13.89 -0.62
N ALA A 129 24.14 -14.32 -0.55
CA ALA A 129 25.18 -13.61 0.19
C ALA A 129 25.50 -12.24 -0.44
N GLU A 130 25.57 -12.17 -1.78
CA GLU A 130 25.82 -10.92 -2.49
C GLU A 130 24.66 -9.91 -2.32
N VAL A 131 23.40 -10.37 -2.42
CA VAL A 131 22.24 -9.51 -2.12
C VAL A 131 22.30 -9.02 -0.68
N SER A 132 22.64 -9.90 0.27
CA SER A 132 22.77 -9.53 1.68
C SER A 132 23.89 -8.50 1.90
N ARG A 133 25.02 -8.63 1.20
CA ARG A 133 26.12 -7.65 1.22
C ARG A 133 25.64 -6.28 0.73
N ARG A 134 24.94 -6.22 -0.39
CA ARG A 134 24.40 -4.96 -0.95
C ARG A 134 23.36 -4.32 -0.06
N ILE A 135 22.51 -5.11 0.60
CA ILE A 135 21.56 -4.61 1.59
C ILE A 135 22.31 -3.93 2.76
N LYS A 136 23.40 -4.53 3.25
CA LYS A 136 24.22 -3.94 4.33
C LYS A 136 24.84 -2.60 3.89
N VAL A 137 25.42 -2.55 2.69
CA VAL A 137 25.99 -1.31 2.12
C VAL A 137 24.91 -0.23 1.90
N LEU A 138 23.73 -0.61 1.44
CA LEU A 138 22.63 0.34 1.28
C LEU A 138 22.20 0.90 2.65
N SER A 139 22.08 0.02 3.65
CA SER A 139 21.66 0.38 5.00
C SER A 139 22.52 1.46 5.67
N THR A 140 23.84 1.45 5.42
CA THR A 140 24.77 2.46 5.96
C THR A 140 24.63 3.83 5.29
N ASN A 141 24.03 3.89 4.10
CA ASN A 141 23.91 5.12 3.29
C ASN A 141 22.46 5.65 3.23
N MET A 142 21.57 5.17 4.11
CA MET A 142 20.17 5.58 4.08
C MET A 142 19.93 6.93 4.75
N PRO A 143 19.09 7.80 4.16
CA PRO A 143 18.65 9.05 4.79
C PRO A 143 17.87 8.82 6.08
N LYS A 144 17.94 9.79 7.01
CA LYS A 144 17.29 9.72 8.33
C LYS A 144 15.75 9.73 8.26
N GLU A 145 15.20 10.25 7.17
CA GLU A 145 13.77 10.31 6.87
C GLU A 145 13.17 8.91 6.66
N ILE A 146 14.01 7.93 6.31
CA ILE A 146 13.56 6.55 6.13
C ILE A 146 13.53 5.84 7.48
N SER A 147 12.34 5.84 8.10
CA SER A 147 12.07 5.25 9.42
C SER A 147 12.50 3.79 9.63
N ARG A 148 12.72 3.01 8.55
CA ARG A 148 13.18 1.63 8.61
C ARG A 148 14.30 1.42 7.61
N HIS A 149 15.52 1.27 8.10
CA HIS A 149 16.67 0.93 7.27
C HIS A 149 16.53 -0.50 6.69
N PRO A 150 17.12 -0.77 5.51
CA PRO A 150 17.26 -2.12 4.98
C PRO A 150 17.97 -3.05 5.97
N ARG A 151 17.45 -4.28 6.09
CA ARG A 151 18.02 -5.35 6.92
C ARG A 151 18.27 -6.59 6.07
N PRO A 152 19.33 -7.38 6.32
CA PRO A 152 19.59 -8.61 5.56
C PRO A 152 18.45 -9.63 5.61
N PHE A 153 18.45 -10.59 4.68
CA PHE A 153 17.41 -11.64 4.59
C PHE A 153 17.36 -12.60 5.78
N GLU A 154 18.38 -12.60 6.65
CA GLU A 154 18.34 -13.27 7.96
C GLU A 154 17.08 -12.84 8.77
N TYR A 155 16.64 -11.59 8.62
CA TYR A 155 15.46 -11.05 9.29
C TYR A 155 14.16 -11.18 8.48
N PHE A 156 14.18 -11.90 7.34
CA PHE A 156 13.05 -11.97 6.39
C PHE A 156 11.72 -12.37 7.05
N ALA A 157 11.75 -13.28 8.03
CA ALA A 157 10.56 -13.69 8.78
C ALA A 157 9.88 -12.54 9.54
N LYS A 158 10.64 -11.49 9.88
CA LYS A 158 10.20 -10.31 10.64
C LYS A 158 10.02 -9.06 9.76
N TYR A 159 10.08 -9.20 8.44
CA TYR A 159 9.87 -8.07 7.55
C TYR A 159 8.43 -7.57 7.59
N LYS A 160 8.28 -6.24 7.62
CA LYS A 160 6.98 -5.55 7.56
C LYS A 160 6.65 -5.14 6.13
N ALA A 161 5.37 -4.88 5.87
CA ALA A 161 4.87 -4.38 4.59
C ALA A 161 5.68 -3.20 4.04
N THR A 162 6.07 -2.26 4.91
CA THR A 162 6.85 -1.07 4.50
C THR A 162 8.25 -1.43 3.97
N GLU A 163 8.87 -2.50 4.46
CA GLU A 163 10.18 -2.96 3.97
C GLU A 163 10.04 -3.54 2.56
N PHE A 164 9.01 -4.35 2.32
CA PHE A 164 8.67 -4.84 0.98
C PHE A 164 8.37 -3.69 0.02
N ARG A 165 7.55 -2.72 0.43
CA ARG A 165 7.25 -1.51 -0.37
C ARG A 165 8.51 -0.74 -0.76
N ARG A 166 9.44 -0.55 0.18
CA ARG A 166 10.71 0.15 -0.07
C ARG A 166 11.56 -0.62 -1.07
N MET A 167 11.66 -1.94 -0.91
CA MET A 167 12.42 -2.79 -1.83
C MET A 167 11.85 -2.78 -3.25
N VAL A 168 10.53 -2.87 -3.40
CA VAL A 168 9.87 -2.85 -4.72
C VAL A 168 10.07 -1.52 -5.44
N ARG A 169 10.10 -0.40 -4.70
CA ARG A 169 10.07 0.93 -5.31
C ARG A 169 11.44 1.62 -5.38
N TYR A 170 12.42 1.16 -4.60
CA TYR A 170 13.73 1.81 -4.49
C TYR A 170 14.87 0.78 -4.44
N ASP A 171 15.04 0.08 -3.32
CA ASP A 171 16.25 -0.71 -3.04
C ASP A 171 16.50 -1.81 -4.08
N GLY A 172 15.41 -2.39 -4.61
CA GLY A 172 15.41 -3.58 -5.45
C GLY A 172 16.31 -3.46 -6.69
N LEU A 173 16.32 -2.30 -7.34
CA LEU A 173 17.17 -2.04 -8.51
C LEU A 173 18.65 -2.25 -8.22
N ILE A 174 19.08 -1.91 -7.00
CA ILE A 174 20.47 -1.99 -6.55
C ILE A 174 20.76 -3.38 -6.03
N ILE A 175 19.92 -3.88 -5.13
CA ILE A 175 20.21 -5.13 -4.40
C ILE A 175 20.11 -6.36 -5.31
N PHE A 176 19.24 -6.35 -6.33
CA PHE A 176 19.09 -7.47 -7.27
C PHE A 176 19.91 -7.32 -8.56
N LYS A 177 20.66 -6.22 -8.74
CA LYS A 177 21.48 -5.98 -9.94
C LYS A 177 22.46 -7.12 -10.21
N ASN A 178 22.72 -7.53 -11.44
CA ASN A 178 23.69 -8.60 -11.73
C ASN A 178 23.38 -9.97 -11.05
N LEU A 179 22.13 -10.22 -10.62
CA LEU A 179 21.67 -11.59 -10.40
C LEU A 179 21.50 -12.30 -11.75
N HIS A 180 21.18 -13.59 -11.75
CA HIS A 180 20.81 -14.30 -12.97
C HIS A 180 19.86 -13.47 -13.84
N HIS A 181 20.15 -13.42 -15.15
CA HIS A 181 19.48 -12.52 -16.10
C HIS A 181 17.95 -12.56 -15.97
N ASP A 182 17.36 -13.76 -15.98
CA ASP A 182 15.91 -13.92 -15.94
C ASP A 182 15.29 -13.47 -14.61
N VAL A 183 16.01 -13.61 -13.50
CA VAL A 183 15.55 -13.13 -12.18
C VAL A 183 15.53 -11.61 -12.17
N TYR A 184 16.61 -10.97 -12.65
CA TYR A 184 16.68 -9.52 -12.68
C TYR A 184 15.71 -8.92 -13.69
N PHE A 185 15.58 -9.52 -14.88
CA PHE A 185 14.60 -9.11 -15.89
C PHE A 185 13.17 -9.23 -15.35
N ASN A 186 12.83 -10.34 -14.69
CA ASN A 186 11.54 -10.52 -14.03
C ASN A 186 11.30 -9.43 -12.94
N PHE A 187 12.33 -9.10 -12.16
CA PHE A 187 12.25 -8.00 -11.20
C PHE A 187 12.04 -6.64 -11.87
N LEU A 188 12.69 -6.36 -13.01
CA LEU A 188 12.53 -5.10 -13.73
C LEU A 188 11.10 -4.92 -14.27
N LEU A 189 10.48 -5.97 -14.78
CA LEU A 189 9.06 -5.94 -15.19
C LEU A 189 8.16 -5.54 -14.01
N LEU A 190 8.35 -6.18 -12.86
CA LEU A 190 7.66 -5.84 -11.62
C LEU A 190 7.92 -4.39 -11.22
N PHE A 191 9.18 -3.96 -11.21
CA PHE A 191 9.60 -2.63 -10.80
C PHE A 191 8.95 -1.56 -11.68
N CYS A 192 9.08 -1.68 -13.00
CA CYS A 192 8.57 -0.71 -13.95
C CYS A 192 7.05 -0.58 -13.88
N GLY A 193 6.32 -1.71 -13.83
CA GLY A 193 4.86 -1.70 -13.69
C GLY A 193 4.41 -0.99 -12.41
N ILE A 194 4.99 -1.36 -11.26
CA ILE A 194 4.62 -0.74 -9.97
C ILE A 194 5.08 0.71 -9.87
N TYR A 195 6.21 1.07 -10.48
CA TYR A 195 6.72 2.44 -10.50
C TYR A 195 5.77 3.37 -11.25
N ILE A 196 5.35 2.97 -12.46
CA ILE A 196 4.36 3.73 -13.25
C ILE A 196 3.05 3.88 -12.47
N LEU A 197 2.50 2.79 -11.93
CA LEU A 197 1.24 2.86 -11.17
C LEU A 197 1.34 3.61 -9.83
N SER A 198 2.55 3.95 -9.37
CA SER A 198 2.74 4.72 -8.14
C SER A 198 2.59 6.23 -8.34
N ASP A 199 2.53 6.73 -9.58
CA ASP A 199 2.41 8.16 -9.90
C ASP A 199 1.30 8.43 -10.91
N LEU A 200 0.46 9.43 -10.65
CA LEU A 200 -0.70 9.72 -11.50
C LEU A 200 -0.28 10.18 -12.91
N SER A 201 0.76 11.02 -13.02
CA SER A 201 1.23 11.51 -14.32
C SER A 201 1.83 10.40 -15.17
N LEU A 202 2.43 9.39 -14.54
CA LEU A 202 2.97 8.23 -15.23
C LEU A 202 1.84 7.27 -15.64
N ILE A 203 0.80 7.09 -14.83
CA ILE A 203 -0.39 6.31 -15.21
C ILE A 203 -1.03 6.90 -16.47
N GLU A 204 -1.23 8.22 -16.51
CA GLU A 204 -1.86 8.89 -17.65
C GLU A 204 -1.04 8.77 -18.94
N ARG A 205 0.30 8.80 -18.85
CA ARG A 205 1.19 8.77 -20.02
C ARG A 205 1.61 7.36 -20.44
N HIS A 206 1.71 6.44 -19.49
CA HIS A 206 2.37 5.14 -19.66
C HIS A 206 1.58 3.98 -19.04
N GLY A 207 0.29 4.18 -18.73
CA GLY A 207 -0.57 3.17 -18.14
C GLY A 207 -0.59 1.85 -18.91
N ASP A 208 -0.71 1.91 -20.23
CA ASP A 208 -0.69 0.71 -21.10
C ASP A 208 0.63 -0.07 -21.00
N LEU A 209 1.76 0.64 -20.83
CA LEU A 209 3.05 -0.01 -20.60
C LEU A 209 3.08 -0.69 -19.23
N ALA A 210 2.48 -0.09 -18.21
CA ALA A 210 2.38 -0.73 -16.90
C ALA A 210 1.55 -2.02 -16.96
N ASP A 211 0.44 -2.03 -17.70
CA ASP A 211 -0.35 -3.26 -17.93
C ASP A 211 0.49 -4.34 -18.61
N GLN A 212 1.20 -3.98 -19.68
CA GLN A 212 2.11 -4.90 -20.39
C GLN A 212 3.20 -5.46 -19.46
N PHE A 213 3.87 -4.60 -18.68
CA PHE A 213 4.90 -5.05 -17.75
C PHE A 213 4.37 -6.00 -16.67
N LEU A 214 3.18 -5.73 -16.11
CA LEU A 214 2.59 -6.58 -15.09
C LEU A 214 2.10 -7.91 -15.66
N ARG A 215 1.48 -7.93 -16.84
CA ARG A 215 1.12 -9.16 -17.55
C ARG A 215 2.35 -9.99 -17.90
N GLN A 216 3.39 -9.36 -18.44
CA GLN A 216 4.65 -10.03 -18.77
C GLN A 216 5.35 -10.54 -17.51
N PHE A 217 5.32 -9.80 -16.40
CA PHE A 217 5.82 -10.29 -15.12
C PHE A 217 5.11 -11.57 -14.69
N VAL A 218 3.78 -11.64 -14.75
CA VAL A 218 3.02 -12.83 -14.36
C VAL A 218 3.35 -14.01 -15.27
N ALA A 219 3.35 -13.81 -16.59
CA ALA A 219 3.69 -14.83 -17.57
C ALA A 219 5.12 -15.36 -17.41
N HIS A 220 6.10 -14.45 -17.31
CA HIS A 220 7.50 -14.81 -17.11
C HIS A 220 7.74 -15.49 -15.75
N SER A 221 7.01 -15.07 -14.70
CA SER A 221 7.08 -15.74 -13.39
C SER A 221 6.56 -17.18 -13.44
N ALA A 222 5.55 -17.47 -14.27
CA ALA A 222 5.06 -18.82 -14.47
C ALA A 222 6.11 -19.73 -15.14
N GLN A 223 6.94 -19.17 -16.02
CA GLN A 223 8.07 -19.88 -16.64
C GLN A 223 9.22 -20.08 -15.64
N LEU A 224 9.60 -19.01 -14.94
CA LEU A 224 10.74 -18.99 -14.02
C LEU A 224 10.52 -19.85 -12.76
N PHE A 225 9.34 -19.76 -12.17
CA PHE A 225 9.01 -20.42 -10.91
C PHE A 225 8.07 -21.62 -11.08
N GLY A 226 7.53 -21.84 -12.28
CA GLY A 226 6.48 -22.80 -12.56
C GLY A 226 5.06 -22.24 -12.33
N PRO A 227 4.03 -22.93 -12.86
CA PRO A 227 2.64 -22.45 -12.87
C PRO A 227 2.05 -22.25 -11.46
N HIS A 228 2.55 -23.01 -10.48
CA HIS A 228 2.19 -22.89 -9.07
C HIS A 228 2.57 -21.54 -8.43
N PHE A 229 3.37 -20.71 -9.11
CA PHE A 229 3.60 -19.33 -8.69
C PHE A 229 2.34 -18.48 -8.83
N VAL A 230 1.55 -18.68 -9.91
CA VAL A 230 0.42 -17.83 -10.32
C VAL A 230 -0.86 -18.18 -9.54
N VAL A 231 -0.80 -17.96 -8.23
CA VAL A 231 -1.96 -18.01 -7.33
C VAL A 231 -2.79 -16.72 -7.43
N TYR A 232 -3.96 -16.67 -6.82
CA TYR A 232 -4.89 -15.53 -6.83
C TYR A 232 -4.22 -14.14 -6.73
N ASN A 233 -3.33 -13.92 -5.73
CA ASN A 233 -2.68 -12.61 -5.58
C ASN A 233 -1.79 -12.25 -6.78
N VAL A 234 -1.11 -13.23 -7.37
CA VAL A 234 -0.24 -13.01 -8.53
C VAL A 234 -1.08 -12.76 -9.77
N HIS A 235 -2.15 -13.53 -9.98
CA HIS A 235 -3.08 -13.29 -11.08
C HIS A 235 -3.68 -11.88 -11.01
N ASN A 236 -4.10 -11.44 -9.82
CA ASN A 236 -4.71 -10.12 -9.65
C ASN A 236 -3.81 -8.92 -9.97
N TRP A 237 -2.51 -9.12 -10.22
CA TRP A 237 -1.65 -8.05 -10.70
C TRP A 237 -2.00 -7.58 -12.10
N ILE A 238 -2.54 -8.45 -12.97
CA ILE A 238 -2.98 -8.06 -14.31
C ILE A 238 -4.19 -7.10 -14.27
N HIS A 239 -4.85 -6.97 -13.11
CA HIS A 239 -5.99 -6.07 -12.92
C HIS A 239 -5.58 -4.72 -12.31
N LEU A 240 -4.33 -4.56 -11.87
CA LEU A 240 -3.89 -3.36 -11.14
C LEU A 240 -3.95 -2.08 -11.99
N TYR A 241 -3.66 -2.16 -13.28
CA TYR A 241 -3.78 -1.00 -14.16
C TYR A 241 -5.23 -0.49 -14.22
N ASN A 242 -6.20 -1.39 -14.47
CA ASN A 242 -7.63 -1.05 -14.48
C ASN A 242 -8.10 -0.44 -13.15
N GLU A 243 -7.58 -0.93 -12.02
CA GLU A 243 -7.88 -0.34 -10.71
C GLU A 243 -7.36 1.09 -10.60
N SER A 244 -6.17 1.36 -11.14
CA SER A 244 -5.53 2.67 -11.14
C SER A 244 -6.17 3.69 -12.08
N VAL A 245 -6.84 3.25 -13.15
CA VAL A 245 -7.58 4.15 -14.05
C VAL A 245 -8.65 4.95 -13.29
N ASP A 246 -9.36 4.32 -12.34
CA ASP A 246 -10.42 4.97 -11.54
C ASP A 246 -9.93 5.49 -10.17
N ALA A 247 -9.02 4.75 -9.52
CA ALA A 247 -8.55 5.10 -8.19
C ALA A 247 -7.33 6.04 -8.18
N GLY A 248 -6.66 6.22 -9.32
CA GLY A 248 -5.38 6.92 -9.43
C GLY A 248 -4.21 6.06 -8.96
N SER A 249 -3.19 6.70 -8.37
CA SER A 249 -1.99 6.00 -7.92
C SER A 249 -2.28 4.91 -6.89
N LEU A 250 -1.42 3.88 -6.83
CA LEU A 250 -1.50 2.80 -5.83
C LEU A 250 -1.60 3.31 -4.37
N HIS A 251 -1.15 4.54 -4.09
CA HIS A 251 -1.25 5.13 -2.76
C HIS A 251 -2.67 5.52 -2.35
N ASN A 252 -3.51 5.87 -3.33
CA ASN A 252 -4.86 6.38 -3.06
C ASN A 252 -5.78 5.31 -2.45
N PHE A 253 -5.62 4.07 -2.91
CA PHE A 253 -6.42 2.92 -2.51
C PHE A 253 -5.65 1.88 -1.70
N SER A 254 -4.58 2.31 -1.02
CA SER A 254 -3.80 1.43 -0.14
C SER A 254 -4.23 1.50 1.32
N ALA A 255 -4.18 0.35 1.99
CA ALA A 255 -4.54 0.19 3.38
C ALA A 255 -3.50 0.71 4.38
N TYR A 256 -2.30 1.15 3.94
CA TYR A 256 -1.25 1.65 4.84
C TYR A 256 -1.74 2.71 5.82
N LYS A 257 -2.52 3.69 5.35
CA LYS A 257 -3.04 4.78 6.19
C LYS A 257 -4.03 4.27 7.25
N TYR A 258 -4.85 3.28 6.89
CA TYR A 258 -5.84 2.70 7.80
C TYR A 258 -5.19 1.78 8.83
N GLU A 259 -4.21 0.95 8.45
CA GLU A 259 -3.47 0.09 9.38
C GLU A 259 -2.66 0.89 10.41
N ASN A 260 -1.99 1.96 9.95
CA ASN A 260 -1.27 2.87 10.84
C ASN A 260 -2.23 3.51 11.86
N TYR A 261 -3.39 3.99 11.40
CA TYR A 261 -4.40 4.57 12.27
C TYR A 261 -5.08 3.53 13.18
N TYR A 262 -5.27 2.30 12.71
CA TYR A 262 -5.79 1.19 13.53
C TYR A 262 -4.85 0.86 14.69
N GLY A 263 -3.54 0.95 14.50
CA GLY A 263 -2.57 0.88 15.59
C GLY A 263 -2.75 1.99 16.64
N VAL A 264 -3.21 3.18 16.21
CA VAL A 264 -3.58 4.26 17.13
C VAL A 264 -4.88 3.92 17.87
N MET A 265 -5.91 3.47 17.14
CA MET A 265 -7.21 3.08 17.71
C MET A 265 -7.09 1.96 18.74
N LYS A 266 -6.22 0.98 18.51
CA LYS A 266 -5.95 -0.09 19.47
C LYS A 266 -5.45 0.42 20.82
N ARG A 267 -4.80 1.58 20.89
CA ARG A 267 -4.38 2.19 22.15
C ARG A 267 -5.54 2.82 22.93
N TYR A 268 -6.68 3.04 22.29
CA TYR A 268 -7.90 3.57 22.92
C TYR A 268 -8.87 2.48 23.37
N LEU A 269 -8.64 1.23 22.94
CA LEU A 269 -9.38 0.06 23.38
C LEU A 269 -8.72 -0.48 24.64
N LEU A 270 -9.30 -0.19 25.80
CA LEU A 270 -8.85 -0.70 27.10
C LEU A 270 -9.47 -2.07 27.40
N SER A 271 -10.59 -2.40 26.74
CA SER A 271 -11.28 -3.69 26.86
C SER A 271 -11.72 -4.25 25.50
N THR A 272 -11.78 -5.58 25.40
CA THR A 272 -12.38 -6.30 24.26
C THR A 272 -13.90 -6.36 24.33
N HIS A 273 -14.51 -5.99 25.47
CA HIS A 273 -15.95 -6.01 25.67
C HIS A 273 -16.56 -4.65 25.29
N LYS A 274 -17.40 -4.61 24.25
CA LYS A 274 -18.02 -3.41 23.64
C LYS A 274 -17.00 -2.36 23.11
N PRO A 275 -16.14 -2.75 22.14
CA PRO A 275 -15.03 -1.92 21.67
C PRO A 275 -15.47 -0.58 21.03
N LEU A 276 -16.66 -0.51 20.42
CA LEU A 276 -17.19 0.74 19.85
C LEU A 276 -17.49 1.79 20.93
N ALA A 277 -18.18 1.39 22.01
CA ALA A 277 -18.49 2.28 23.11
C ALA A 277 -17.23 2.71 23.88
N ASP A 278 -16.25 1.82 24.02
CA ASP A 278 -14.97 2.11 24.68
C ASP A 278 -14.13 3.10 23.86
N ASN A 279 -14.06 2.91 22.53
CA ASN A 279 -13.41 3.85 21.62
C ASN A 279 -14.05 5.23 21.63
N GLU A 280 -15.39 5.32 21.61
CA GLU A 280 -16.07 6.62 21.66
C GLU A 280 -15.83 7.34 22.98
N ARG A 281 -15.91 6.62 24.11
CA ARG A 281 -15.67 7.19 25.44
C ARG A 281 -14.24 7.70 25.58
N ASN A 282 -13.24 6.89 25.20
CA ASN A 282 -11.82 7.23 25.36
C ASN A 282 -11.32 8.21 24.30
N GLY A 283 -11.87 8.13 23.08
CA GLY A 283 -11.64 9.09 22.00
C GLY A 283 -12.08 10.49 22.37
N ARG A 284 -13.25 10.65 23.01
CA ARG A 284 -13.73 11.95 23.53
C ARG A 284 -12.86 12.48 24.67
N LEU A 285 -12.41 11.62 25.60
CA LEU A 285 -11.51 12.00 26.70
C LEU A 285 -10.17 12.57 26.20
N ILE A 286 -9.64 12.03 25.09
CA ILE A 286 -8.34 12.46 24.53
C ILE A 286 -8.51 13.60 23.51
N GLN A 287 -9.63 13.69 22.79
CA GLN A 287 -9.95 14.89 22.03
C GLN A 287 -10.04 16.10 22.95
N ASN A 288 -10.70 15.99 24.11
CA ASN A 288 -10.74 17.06 25.12
C ASN A 288 -9.36 17.41 25.70
N SER A 289 -8.39 16.48 25.73
CA SER A 289 -7.01 16.79 26.13
C SER A 289 -6.12 17.29 24.99
N ARG A 290 -6.51 17.06 23.72
CA ARG A 290 -5.85 17.56 22.51
C ARG A 290 -6.49 18.82 21.93
N SER A 291 -7.57 19.32 22.49
CA SER A 291 -8.20 20.62 22.17
C SER A 291 -7.35 21.85 22.52
N LYS A 292 -6.05 21.71 22.82
CA LYS A 292 -5.12 22.83 22.67
C LYS A 292 -4.72 22.88 21.21
N SER A 293 -5.31 23.83 20.49
CA SER A 293 -4.99 24.12 19.10
C SER A 293 -3.46 24.25 18.95
N VAL A 294 -2.92 23.80 17.82
CA VAL A 294 -1.50 23.96 17.47
C VAL A 294 -1.17 25.44 17.18
N LEU A 295 -2.17 26.31 17.17
CA LEU A 295 -2.06 27.74 16.83
C LEU A 295 -2.07 28.68 18.05
N ASP A 296 -2.31 28.19 19.27
CA ASP A 296 -2.31 29.03 20.49
C ASP A 296 -1.00 28.97 21.29
N SER A 297 0.10 28.50 20.71
CA SER A 297 1.39 28.64 21.38
C SER A 297 1.87 30.09 21.25
N GLU A 298 1.80 30.85 22.35
CA GLU A 298 2.49 32.14 22.52
C GLU A 298 3.94 31.99 22.03
N VAL A 299 4.25 32.67 20.93
CA VAL A 299 5.61 32.82 20.42
C VAL A 299 6.22 33.99 21.16
N SER A 300 7.25 33.76 21.97
CA SER A 300 8.02 34.84 22.60
C SER A 300 9.28 35.11 21.78
N PRO A 301 9.34 36.19 20.99
CA PRO A 301 10.55 36.53 20.26
C PRO A 301 11.59 37.17 21.21
N PRO A 302 12.84 36.69 21.24
CA PRO A 302 13.92 37.38 21.94
C PRO A 302 14.56 38.42 21.00
N GLY A 303 14.13 39.68 21.11
CA GLY A 303 14.79 40.84 20.48
C GLY A 303 14.63 40.94 18.96
N VAL A 304 14.42 42.16 18.48
CA VAL A 304 14.33 42.48 17.04
C VAL A 304 15.75 42.65 16.49
N HIS A 305 16.04 42.02 15.35
CA HIS A 305 17.29 42.17 14.61
C HIS A 305 17.02 43.02 13.36
N ASN A 306 17.58 44.22 13.26
CA ASN A 306 17.28 45.19 12.17
C ASN A 306 18.53 45.47 11.32
N ASP A 307 18.98 44.49 10.52
CA ASP A 307 20.16 44.68 9.66
C ASP A 307 19.84 44.72 8.15
N TRP A 308 18.57 44.59 7.72
CA TRP A 308 18.20 44.58 6.29
C TRP A 308 16.83 45.22 6.02
N GLU A 309 16.74 46.02 4.95
CA GLU A 309 15.51 46.71 4.47
C GLU A 309 14.47 45.74 3.87
N GLU A 310 13.82 44.92 4.70
CA GLU A 310 12.59 44.20 4.32
C GLU A 310 11.45 44.54 5.30
N GLU A 311 10.23 44.70 4.78
CA GLU A 311 9.04 44.98 5.59
C GLU A 311 8.64 43.76 6.46
N GLY A 312 8.81 43.87 7.77
CA GLY A 312 8.33 42.89 8.75
C GLY A 312 9.26 42.74 9.96
N ALA A 313 8.75 42.19 11.07
CA ALA A 313 9.57 41.91 12.24
C ALA A 313 10.46 40.68 12.00
N GLN A 314 11.77 40.85 12.15
CA GLN A 314 12.78 39.80 11.90
C GLN A 314 13.32 39.21 13.20
N TYR A 315 13.46 37.88 13.24
CA TYR A 315 13.90 37.14 14.43
C TYR A 315 15.05 36.17 14.14
N THR A 316 16.03 36.11 15.03
CA THR A 316 17.16 35.17 14.95
C THR A 316 16.85 33.80 15.57
N THR A 317 15.88 33.75 16.49
CA THR A 317 15.41 32.53 17.14
C THR A 317 13.89 32.61 17.39
N LEU A 318 13.15 31.57 16.98
CA LEU A 318 11.74 31.37 17.30
C LEU A 318 11.58 30.21 18.27
N ARG A 319 10.97 30.45 19.43
CA ARG A 319 10.78 29.45 20.47
C ARG A 319 9.28 29.17 20.64
N THR A 320 8.92 27.90 20.53
CA THR A 320 7.57 27.40 20.86
C THR A 320 7.65 26.49 22.08
N SER A 321 6.50 26.11 22.63
CA SER A 321 6.39 25.15 23.74
C SER A 321 6.92 23.75 23.41
N ARG A 322 7.22 23.45 22.14
CA ARG A 322 7.65 22.11 21.69
C ARG A 322 9.00 22.08 20.98
N PHE A 323 9.46 23.18 20.41
CA PHE A 323 10.73 23.22 19.69
C PHE A 323 11.31 24.64 19.62
N ILE A 324 12.62 24.72 19.37
CA ILE A 324 13.35 25.96 19.13
C ILE A 324 13.86 25.93 17.70
N LEU A 325 13.53 26.95 16.91
CA LEU A 325 14.16 27.24 15.63
C LEU A 325 15.21 28.34 15.87
N SER A 326 16.49 28.02 15.75
CA SER A 326 17.58 29.01 15.81
C SER A 326 18.54 28.83 14.64
N ARG A 327 19.14 29.93 14.21
CA ARG A 327 20.15 29.92 13.14
C ARG A 327 21.55 29.99 13.74
N ARG A 328 22.53 29.32 13.12
CA ARG A 328 23.94 29.30 13.52
C ARG A 328 24.90 29.92 12.48
N LEU A 329 24.37 30.44 11.38
CA LEU A 329 25.14 31.08 10.30
C LEU A 329 24.76 32.56 10.24
N ALA A 330 25.74 33.42 9.97
CA ALA A 330 25.53 34.85 9.72
C ALA A 330 24.71 35.07 8.44
N ASP A 331 23.97 36.18 8.39
CA ASP A 331 23.26 36.71 7.20
C ASP A 331 21.99 36.01 6.75
N SER A 332 21.10 35.68 7.67
CA SER A 332 19.78 35.24 7.26
C SER A 332 18.70 35.33 8.35
N CYS A 333 17.46 35.67 7.96
CA CYS A 333 16.34 35.95 8.86
C CYS A 333 15.27 34.84 8.85
N LEU A 334 14.33 34.92 9.81
CA LEU A 334 13.06 34.19 9.83
C LEU A 334 11.93 35.22 9.79
N SER A 335 11.01 35.12 8.83
CA SER A 335 9.79 35.94 8.77
C SER A 335 8.61 35.17 9.37
N TRP A 336 7.82 35.85 10.21
CA TRP A 336 6.61 35.31 10.82
C TRP A 336 5.43 36.23 10.52
N GLY A 337 4.47 35.75 9.74
CA GLY A 337 3.27 36.50 9.37
C GLY A 337 2.01 35.66 9.54
N TYR A 338 0.93 36.27 10.00
CA TYR A 338 -0.39 35.65 9.98
C TYR A 338 -0.87 35.60 8.53
N CYS A 339 -1.04 34.39 8.00
CA CYS A 339 -1.64 34.19 6.68
C CYS A 339 -3.14 34.46 6.81
N HIS A 340 -3.59 35.67 6.48
CA HIS A 340 -5.00 35.96 6.30
C HIS A 340 -5.45 35.33 4.99
N THR A 341 -6.06 34.14 5.07
CA THR A 341 -6.72 33.51 3.93
C THR A 341 -7.93 34.35 3.53
N SER A 342 -7.91 34.89 2.31
CA SER A 342 -9.10 35.39 1.60
C SER A 342 -9.83 34.25 0.92
#